data_AF-E3N229-F1
#
_entry.id   AF-E3N229-F1
#
_cell.length_a   1.000
_cell.length_b   1.000
_cell.length_c   1.000
_cell.angle_alpha   90.00
_cell.angle_beta   90.00
_cell.angle_gamma   90.00
#
_symmetry.space_group_name_H-M   'P 1'
#
loop_
_entity.id
_entity.type
_entity.pdbx_description
1 polymer ?
#
loop_
_entity_poly.entity_id
_entity_poly.type
_entity_poly.pdbx_seq_one_letter_code
_entity_poly.pdbx_strand_id
1 'polypeptide(L)'
;MPIPLSYPGFKCVLEHLEAVKRAHIIARAPGFRKVDKFIPLRLKELYFKLNEVTINTLTIKCDKNEVRFKMNGNTFSRERSASREDKMMKLINFYFGGKSIIHVDEVDWAEGSVPDFLPVDLKFRMNSLAANSNQFDTLLPFIDPRSFPLKTVVTFCEPSTYNSHIATSAETLILGSYFNTTITLEELKKLKNERVLFERFSYSRMDMVALIKYQKETKKATGTTFVIATDDKSFIDMMLRELEQAFGKYRSDLDGVNERFIPGWTKFLIPINNESRIQVYAIELPGEGGRREIAIKPVSAVI
;
A
#
# COMPACT_ATOMS: atom_id res chain seq x y z
N MET A 1 25.52 -18.39 39.09
CA MET A 1 24.73 -17.30 38.47
C MET A 1 24.76 -17.48 36.97
N PRO A 2 23.64 -17.30 36.24
CA PRO A 2 23.66 -17.35 34.79
C PRO A 2 24.57 -16.24 34.25
N ILE A 3 25.35 -16.55 33.22
CA ILE A 3 26.24 -15.59 32.56
C ILE A 3 25.35 -14.54 31.88
N PRO A 4 25.48 -13.24 32.21
CA PRO A 4 24.69 -12.21 31.55
C PRO A 4 25.04 -12.16 30.06
N LEU A 5 24.02 -11.88 29.22
CA LEU A 5 24.24 -11.67 27.79
C LEU A 5 25.27 -10.57 27.56
N SER A 6 26.26 -10.84 26.70
CA SER A 6 27.18 -9.82 26.22
C SER A 6 26.43 -8.75 25.42
N TYR A 7 27.00 -7.54 25.33
CA TYR A 7 26.38 -6.45 24.57
C TYR A 7 26.03 -6.83 23.12
N PRO A 8 26.91 -7.51 22.33
CA PRO A 8 26.57 -7.96 20.99
C PRO A 8 25.41 -8.97 20.95
N GLY A 9 25.40 -9.93 21.88
CA GLY A 9 24.32 -10.91 21.97
C GLY A 9 22.98 -10.26 22.33
N PHE A 10 23.00 -9.33 23.29
CA PHE A 10 21.83 -8.55 23.68
C PHE A 10 21.30 -7.68 22.54
N LYS A 11 22.19 -7.00 21.81
CA LYS A 11 21.83 -6.20 20.64
C LYS A 11 21.13 -7.05 19.58
N CYS A 12 21.71 -8.20 19.23
CA CYS A 12 21.15 -9.12 18.25
C CYS A 12 19.74 -9.59 18.64
N VAL A 13 19.56 -9.97 19.91
CA VAL A 13 18.26 -10.41 20.43
C VAL A 13 17.23 -9.30 20.37
N LEU A 14 17.54 -8.09 20.88
CA LEU A 14 16.58 -6.98 20.89
C LEU A 14 16.22 -6.46 19.50
N GLU A 15 17.13 -6.52 18.54
CA GLU A 15 16.86 -6.08 17.17
C GLU A 15 15.81 -6.96 16.46
N HIS A 16 15.79 -8.26 16.79
CA HIS A 16 14.89 -9.24 16.17
C HIS A 16 13.72 -9.64 17.09
N LEU A 17 13.67 -9.12 18.32
CA LEU A 17 12.56 -9.34 19.22
C LEU A 17 11.34 -8.54 18.75
N GLU A 18 10.18 -9.20 18.76
CA GLU A 18 8.89 -8.57 18.46
C GLU A 18 8.70 -7.30 19.33
N ALA A 19 8.29 -6.21 18.69
CA ALA A 19 8.33 -4.86 19.25
C ALA A 19 7.51 -4.70 20.54
N VAL A 20 6.33 -5.32 20.63
CA VAL A 20 5.48 -5.26 21.82
C VAL A 20 6.13 -6.02 22.98
N LYS A 21 6.68 -7.20 22.72
CA LYS A 21 7.45 -7.97 23.72
C LYS A 21 8.68 -7.20 24.19
N ARG A 22 9.41 -6.58 23.26
CA ARG A 22 10.56 -5.73 23.56
C ARG A 22 10.18 -4.57 24.46
N ALA A 23 9.12 -3.83 24.13
CA ALA A 23 8.61 -2.74 24.94
C ALA A 23 8.23 -3.19 26.37
N HIS A 24 7.61 -4.37 26.50
CA HIS A 24 7.31 -4.95 27.81
C HIS A 24 8.57 -5.22 28.65
N ILE A 25 9.61 -5.81 28.06
CA ILE A 25 10.89 -6.07 28.74
C ILE A 25 11.54 -4.76 29.19
N ILE A 26 11.62 -3.78 28.29
CA ILE A 26 12.21 -2.45 28.57
C ILE A 26 11.42 -1.68 29.63
N ALA A 27 10.09 -1.86 29.69
CA ALA A 27 9.26 -1.25 30.73
C ALA A 27 9.60 -1.78 32.13
N ARG A 28 9.85 -3.09 32.26
CA ARG A 28 10.13 -3.76 33.54
C ARG A 28 11.59 -3.65 33.97
N ALA A 29 12.49 -3.30 33.05
CA ALA A 29 13.92 -3.19 33.33
C ALA A 29 14.51 -1.87 32.80
N PRO A 30 14.35 -0.75 33.56
CA PRO A 30 14.72 0.58 33.11
C PRO A 30 16.20 0.76 32.74
N GLY A 31 17.10 -0.05 33.31
CA GLY A 31 18.53 -0.04 33.00
C GLY A 31 18.83 -0.28 31.51
N PHE A 32 17.95 -0.99 30.80
CA PHE A 32 18.12 -1.27 29.37
C PHE A 32 17.60 -0.16 28.45
N ARG A 33 16.85 0.82 28.96
CA ARG A 33 16.29 1.92 28.15
C ARG A 33 17.37 2.71 27.41
N LYS A 34 18.54 2.88 28.00
CA LYS A 34 19.66 3.61 27.38
C LYS A 34 20.17 2.86 26.14
N VAL A 35 20.35 1.54 26.26
CA VAL A 35 20.83 0.69 25.17
C VAL A 35 19.77 0.52 24.09
N ASP A 36 18.51 0.35 24.50
CA ASP A 36 17.38 0.12 23.60
C ASP A 36 17.22 1.19 22.51
N LYS A 37 17.47 2.46 22.87
CA LYS A 37 17.35 3.60 21.96
C LYS A 37 18.26 3.51 20.73
N PHE A 38 19.42 2.86 20.87
CA PHE A 38 20.40 2.70 19.80
C PHE A 38 20.18 1.46 18.93
N ILE A 39 19.22 0.60 19.30
CA ILE A 39 18.92 -0.62 18.58
C ILE A 39 17.68 -0.36 17.72
N PRO A 40 17.78 -0.50 16.38
CA PRO A 40 16.66 -0.29 15.49
C PRO A 40 15.44 -1.13 15.90
N LEU A 41 14.26 -0.57 15.69
CA LEU A 41 13.01 -1.30 15.88
C LEU A 41 12.55 -1.82 14.52
N ARG A 42 12.14 -3.09 14.46
CA ARG A 42 11.62 -3.74 13.25
C ARG A 42 10.15 -4.07 13.47
N LEU A 43 9.29 -3.53 12.62
CA LEU A 43 7.85 -3.70 12.64
C LEU A 43 7.40 -4.33 11.34
N LYS A 44 6.36 -5.16 11.41
CA LYS A 44 5.64 -5.62 10.22
C LYS A 44 4.67 -4.52 9.79
N GLU A 45 3.79 -4.11 10.70
CA GLU A 45 2.68 -3.19 10.42
C GLU A 45 2.71 -2.05 11.42
N LEU A 46 2.56 -0.82 10.92
CA LEU A 46 2.37 0.38 11.72
C LEU A 46 1.21 1.18 11.16
N TYR A 47 0.17 1.34 11.97
CA TYR A 47 -1.02 2.07 11.57
C TYR A 47 -1.25 3.29 12.44
N PHE A 48 -1.53 4.43 11.82
CA PHE A 48 -1.89 5.67 12.48
C PHE A 48 -3.32 6.10 12.13
N LYS A 49 -4.08 6.41 13.18
CA LYS A 49 -5.37 7.12 13.15
C LYS A 49 -5.34 8.26 14.16
N LEU A 50 -6.30 9.17 14.05
CA LEU A 50 -6.48 10.31 14.95
C LEU A 50 -6.40 9.96 16.45
N ASN A 51 -6.91 8.81 16.87
CA ASN A 51 -6.92 8.38 18.27
C ASN A 51 -6.45 6.94 18.48
N GLU A 52 -5.79 6.34 17.50
CA GLU A 52 -5.42 4.94 17.55
C GLU A 52 -4.08 4.71 16.86
N VAL A 53 -3.22 3.89 17.47
CA VAL A 53 -1.99 3.40 16.87
C VAL A 53 -1.99 1.89 16.92
N THR A 54 -1.71 1.24 15.80
CA THR A 54 -1.45 -0.21 15.79
C THR A 54 0.02 -0.48 15.50
N ILE A 55 0.65 -1.27 16.36
CA ILE A 55 2.02 -1.76 16.22
C ILE A 55 1.94 -3.27 16.13
N ASN A 56 2.17 -3.83 14.95
CA ASN A 56 1.95 -5.24 14.66
C ASN A 56 0.53 -5.68 15.10
N THR A 57 0.43 -6.55 16.10
CA THR A 57 -0.84 -7.08 16.61
C THR A 57 -1.43 -6.27 17.78
N LEU A 58 -0.74 -5.23 18.25
CA LEU A 58 -1.19 -4.41 19.38
C LEU A 58 -1.82 -3.13 18.85
N THR A 59 -3.12 -3.00 19.03
CA THR A 59 -3.86 -1.76 18.78
C THR A 59 -4.06 -1.02 20.09
N ILE A 60 -3.72 0.27 20.11
CA ILE A 60 -3.88 1.13 21.27
C ILE A 60 -4.75 2.32 20.88
N LYS A 61 -5.91 2.43 21.52
CA LYS A 61 -6.89 3.49 21.30
C LYS A 61 -6.93 4.44 22.49
N CYS A 62 -6.77 5.72 22.23
CA CYS A 62 -6.79 6.81 23.20
C CYS A 62 -8.13 7.54 23.16
N ASP A 63 -9.05 7.18 24.05
CA ASP A 63 -10.34 7.86 24.19
C ASP A 63 -10.26 8.97 25.25
N LYS A 64 -11.34 9.75 25.40
CA LYS A 64 -11.40 10.93 26.29
C LYS A 64 -10.94 10.62 27.72
N ASN A 65 -11.41 9.52 28.31
CA ASN A 65 -11.14 9.17 29.71
C ASN A 65 -10.34 7.88 29.90
N GLU A 66 -10.05 7.14 28.83
CA GLU A 66 -9.39 5.84 28.92
C GLU A 66 -8.38 5.62 27.80
N VAL A 67 -7.46 4.68 28.04
CA VAL A 67 -6.60 4.10 27.01
C VAL A 67 -6.92 2.61 26.93
N ARG A 68 -7.31 2.15 25.74
CA ARG A 68 -7.67 0.76 25.47
C ARG A 68 -6.57 0.07 24.66
N PHE A 69 -6.13 -1.07 25.14
CA PHE A 69 -5.14 -1.93 24.51
C PHE A 69 -5.86 -3.18 24.01
N LYS A 70 -5.70 -3.49 22.73
CA LYS A 70 -6.25 -4.70 22.12
C LYS A 70 -5.10 -5.53 21.55
N MET A 71 -5.03 -6.80 21.94
CA MET A 71 -4.00 -7.72 21.47
C MET A 71 -4.55 -9.15 21.46
N ASN A 72 -4.49 -9.83 20.32
CA ASN A 72 -4.90 -11.24 20.17
C ASN A 72 -6.31 -11.53 20.73
N GLY A 73 -7.28 -10.65 20.45
CA GLY A 73 -8.67 -10.76 20.93
C GLY A 73 -8.89 -10.30 22.38
N ASN A 74 -7.83 -10.10 23.17
CA ASN A 74 -7.94 -9.57 24.51
C ASN A 74 -7.99 -8.04 24.50
N THR A 75 -8.86 -7.47 25.33
CA THR A 75 -8.94 -6.03 25.53
C THR A 75 -8.67 -5.68 26.99
N PHE A 76 -7.78 -4.71 27.20
CA PHE A 76 -7.47 -4.15 28.51
C PHE A 76 -7.64 -2.63 28.46
N SER A 77 -8.31 -2.04 29.44
CA SER A 77 -8.47 -0.59 29.53
C SER A 77 -7.84 -0.05 30.82
N ARG A 78 -7.35 1.19 30.75
CA ARG A 78 -6.99 1.97 31.94
C ARG A 78 -7.61 3.34 31.85
N GLU A 79 -8.24 3.75 32.94
CA GLU A 79 -8.65 5.13 33.13
C GLU A 79 -7.43 6.04 33.20
N ARG A 80 -7.47 7.09 32.40
CA ARG A 80 -6.45 8.14 32.33
C ARG A 80 -7.14 9.44 31.97
N SER A 81 -7.23 10.34 32.95
CA SER A 81 -7.65 11.72 32.75
C SER A 81 -6.48 12.53 32.18
N ALA A 82 -6.45 12.65 30.86
CA ALA A 82 -5.50 13.47 30.10
C ALA A 82 -6.11 13.76 28.72
N SER A 83 -5.63 14.80 28.03
CA SER A 83 -6.02 15.05 26.65
C SER A 83 -5.66 13.86 25.75
N ARG A 84 -6.34 13.73 24.62
CA ARG A 84 -6.05 12.68 23.64
C ARG A 84 -4.63 12.85 23.11
N GLU A 85 -4.26 14.08 22.82
CA GLU A 85 -2.97 14.52 22.32
C GLU A 85 -1.85 14.12 23.28
N ASP A 86 -2.00 14.38 24.59
CA ASP A 86 -1.02 13.96 25.60
C ASP A 86 -0.86 12.45 25.69
N LYS A 87 -1.95 11.69 25.53
CA LYS A 87 -1.93 10.22 25.57
C LYS A 87 -1.17 9.69 24.35
N MET A 88 -1.47 10.20 23.16
CA MET A 88 -0.80 9.84 21.92
C MET A 88 0.69 10.21 21.98
N MET A 89 1.03 11.41 22.44
CA MET A 89 2.41 11.84 22.66
C MET A 89 3.19 10.90 23.57
N LYS A 90 2.62 10.55 24.72
CA LYS A 90 3.29 9.63 25.66
C LYS A 90 3.47 8.24 25.06
N LEU A 91 2.52 7.79 24.25
CA LEU A 91 2.57 6.50 23.59
C LEU A 91 3.66 6.45 22.51
N ILE A 92 3.70 7.45 21.62
CA ILE A 92 4.74 7.57 20.59
C ILE A 92 6.11 7.66 21.23
N ASN A 93 6.28 8.50 22.24
CA ASN A 93 7.55 8.63 22.96
C ASN A 93 7.96 7.33 23.68
N PHE A 94 7.00 6.54 24.15
CA PHE A 94 7.30 5.26 24.80
C PHE A 94 7.84 4.21 23.83
N TYR A 95 7.25 4.08 22.63
CA TYR A 95 7.67 3.07 21.65
C TYR A 95 8.81 3.53 20.74
N PHE A 96 8.78 4.79 20.32
CA PHE A 96 9.66 5.34 19.27
C PHE A 96 10.64 6.38 19.80
N GLY A 97 10.43 6.92 21.00
CA GLY A 97 11.24 8.00 21.55
C GLY A 97 12.73 7.66 21.64
N GLY A 98 13.56 8.56 21.09
CA GLY A 98 15.01 8.42 21.06
C GLY A 98 15.54 7.47 19.99
N LYS A 99 14.69 6.96 19.09
CA LYS A 99 15.09 6.25 17.88
C LYS A 99 15.02 7.22 16.70
N SER A 100 16.07 7.28 15.91
CA SER A 100 16.09 8.09 14.68
C SER A 100 15.52 7.33 13.48
N ILE A 101 15.62 5.99 13.46
CA ILE A 101 15.16 5.15 12.35
C ILE A 101 14.39 3.94 12.89
N ILE A 102 13.21 3.71 12.32
CA ILE A 102 12.40 2.50 12.53
C ILE A 102 12.25 1.80 11.19
N HIS A 103 12.50 0.50 11.15
CA HIS A 103 12.23 -0.33 9.99
C HIS A 103 10.81 -0.85 10.10
N VAL A 104 9.98 -0.61 9.09
CA VAL A 104 8.58 -1.05 9.06
C VAL A 104 8.33 -1.67 7.69
N ASP A 105 7.66 -2.80 7.57
CA ASP A 105 7.30 -3.31 6.24
C ASP A 105 6.21 -2.44 5.61
N GLU A 106 5.12 -2.22 6.36
CA GLU A 106 3.95 -1.46 5.93
C GLU A 106 3.57 -0.36 6.93
N VAL A 107 3.45 0.87 6.43
CA VAL A 107 2.88 2.01 7.16
C VAL A 107 1.55 2.38 6.55
N ASP A 108 0.49 2.36 7.35
CA ASP A 108 -0.82 2.89 6.98
C ASP A 108 -1.11 4.16 7.78
N TRP A 109 -1.47 5.21 7.07
CA TRP A 109 -1.68 6.56 7.56
C TRP A 109 -3.07 7.04 7.15
N ALA A 110 -4.06 6.77 8.00
CA ALA A 110 -5.45 7.16 7.75
C ALA A 110 -5.71 8.64 8.04
N GLU A 111 -6.76 9.22 7.45
CA GLU A 111 -7.10 10.65 7.58
C GLU A 111 -7.12 11.19 9.02
N GLY A 112 -6.72 12.46 9.16
CA GLY A 112 -6.75 13.24 10.41
C GLY A 112 -5.46 13.20 11.22
N SER A 113 -4.46 12.42 10.81
CA SER A 113 -3.13 12.38 11.41
C SER A 113 -2.19 13.38 10.73
N VAL A 114 -1.93 14.49 11.41
CA VAL A 114 -0.71 15.28 11.19
C VAL A 114 0.35 14.82 12.20
N PRO A 115 1.65 14.92 11.87
CA PRO A 115 2.78 14.35 12.60
C PRO A 115 3.19 15.08 13.88
N ASP A 116 2.33 15.93 14.46
CA ASP A 116 2.70 16.76 15.63
C ASP A 116 3.22 15.93 16.81
N PHE A 117 2.88 14.64 16.83
CA PHE A 117 3.33 13.72 17.86
C PHE A 117 4.58 12.92 17.55
N LEU A 118 5.04 12.91 16.29
CA LEU A 118 6.25 12.22 15.89
C LEU A 118 7.47 13.11 16.18
N PRO A 119 8.56 12.54 16.72
CA PRO A 119 9.83 13.25 16.84
C PRO A 119 10.31 13.74 15.46
N VAL A 120 10.81 14.98 15.39
CA VAL A 120 11.26 15.61 14.12
C VAL A 120 12.39 14.84 13.44
N ASP A 121 13.21 14.14 14.22
CA ASP A 121 14.34 13.33 13.76
C ASP A 121 13.96 11.87 13.44
N LEU A 122 12.70 11.48 13.67
CA LEU A 122 12.23 10.13 13.41
C LEU A 122 11.99 9.90 11.92
N LYS A 123 12.58 8.84 11.39
CA LYS A 123 12.34 8.34 10.03
C LYS A 123 11.89 6.88 10.03
N PHE A 124 11.00 6.57 9.12
CA PHE A 124 10.57 5.21 8.82
C PHE A 124 11.23 4.74 7.54
N ARG A 125 11.97 3.63 7.63
CA ARG A 125 12.44 2.90 6.47
C ARG A 125 11.41 1.82 6.13
N MET A 126 10.71 1.99 5.02
CA MET A 126 9.53 1.20 4.69
C MET A 126 9.50 0.64 3.27
N ASN A 127 8.72 -0.42 3.07
CA ASN A 127 8.47 -0.99 1.73
C ASN A 127 7.11 -0.54 1.18
N SER A 128 6.11 -0.41 2.04
CA SER A 128 4.73 -0.06 1.68
C SER A 128 4.21 1.15 2.45
N LEU A 129 3.50 2.04 1.75
CA LEU A 129 2.81 3.20 2.33
C LEU A 129 1.35 3.24 1.87
N ALA A 130 0.41 3.19 2.80
CA ALA A 130 -0.99 3.53 2.57
C ALA A 130 -1.25 4.94 3.13
N ALA A 131 -1.61 5.89 2.29
CA ALA A 131 -1.96 7.26 2.72
C ALA A 131 -2.75 8.00 1.64
N ASN A 132 -3.49 9.04 2.03
CA ASN A 132 -4.07 9.95 1.03
C ASN A 132 -2.97 10.74 0.32
N SER A 133 -3.16 10.96 -0.99
CA SER A 133 -2.14 11.62 -1.80
C SER A 133 -1.90 13.08 -1.42
N ASN A 134 -2.90 13.74 -0.83
CA ASN A 134 -2.77 15.09 -0.26
C ASN A 134 -1.87 15.15 1.00
N GLN A 135 -1.56 14.02 1.64
CA GLN A 135 -0.70 13.95 2.83
C GLN A 135 0.75 13.62 2.49
N PHE A 136 1.07 13.23 1.25
CA PHE A 136 2.41 12.79 0.87
C PHE A 136 3.50 13.81 1.18
N ASP A 137 3.29 15.09 0.89
CA ASP A 137 4.27 16.14 1.20
C ASP A 137 4.48 16.33 2.71
N THR A 138 3.42 16.11 3.50
CA THR A 138 3.47 16.18 4.98
C THR A 138 4.20 14.96 5.56
N LEU A 139 4.12 13.81 4.89
CA LEU A 139 4.76 12.55 5.33
C LEU A 139 6.21 12.44 4.89
N LEU A 140 6.60 13.09 3.78
CA LEU A 140 7.92 12.99 3.18
C LEU A 140 9.09 13.19 4.19
N PRO A 141 9.04 14.13 5.15
CA PRO A 141 10.10 14.30 6.14
C PRO A 141 10.33 13.06 7.02
N PHE A 142 9.30 12.24 7.22
CA PHE A 142 9.32 11.04 8.07
C PHE A 142 9.69 9.76 7.30
N ILE A 143 9.91 9.83 5.98
CA ILE A 143 10.30 8.66 5.18
C ILE A 143 11.83 8.67 5.01
N ASP A 144 12.48 7.55 5.36
CA ASP A 144 13.90 7.37 5.07
C ASP A 144 14.08 7.34 3.54
N PRO A 145 14.96 8.19 2.95
CA PRO A 145 15.17 8.23 1.50
C PRO A 145 15.51 6.88 0.87
N ARG A 146 16.09 5.96 1.64
CA ARG A 146 16.41 4.58 1.20
C ARG A 146 15.18 3.69 1.02
N SER A 147 13.98 4.20 1.31
CA SER A 147 12.70 3.55 1.03
C SER A 147 12.25 3.78 -0.40
N PHE A 148 12.83 4.76 -1.12
CA PHE A 148 12.41 5.09 -2.49
C PHE A 148 13.24 4.35 -3.55
N PRO A 149 12.61 3.94 -4.67
CA PRO A 149 11.15 3.89 -4.87
C PRO A 149 10.49 2.89 -3.92
N LEU A 150 9.29 3.22 -3.44
CA LEU A 150 8.53 2.31 -2.58
C LEU A 150 8.07 1.09 -3.39
N LYS A 151 8.02 -0.06 -2.75
CA LYS A 151 7.51 -1.28 -3.39
C LYS A 151 6.00 -1.18 -3.62
N THR A 152 5.27 -0.64 -2.65
CA THR A 152 3.82 -0.49 -2.76
C THR A 152 3.35 0.84 -2.21
N VAL A 153 2.49 1.51 -2.95
CA VAL A 153 1.76 2.69 -2.47
C VAL A 153 0.27 2.43 -2.62
N VAL A 154 -0.48 2.65 -1.55
CA VAL A 154 -1.95 2.56 -1.54
C VAL A 154 -2.52 3.95 -1.30
N THR A 155 -3.40 4.39 -2.19
CA THR A 155 -4.03 5.70 -2.10
C THR A 155 -5.33 5.72 -2.89
N PHE A 156 -5.92 6.90 -3.13
CA PHE A 156 -7.18 7.05 -3.84
C PHE A 156 -7.00 7.66 -5.23
N CYS A 157 -7.98 7.39 -6.11
CA CYS A 157 -8.09 8.00 -7.43
C CYS A 157 -8.41 9.50 -7.31
N GLU A 158 -7.39 10.33 -7.13
CA GLU A 158 -7.49 11.79 -7.01
C GLU A 158 -6.51 12.50 -7.95
N PRO A 159 -6.80 13.74 -8.41
CA PRO A 159 -5.89 14.50 -9.26
C PRO A 159 -4.47 14.67 -8.66
N SER A 160 -4.37 14.80 -7.34
CA SER A 160 -3.11 14.86 -6.58
C SER A 160 -2.26 13.61 -6.77
N THR A 161 -2.88 12.44 -6.85
CA THR A 161 -2.20 11.14 -6.97
C THR A 161 -1.36 11.07 -8.24
N TYR A 162 -1.93 11.46 -9.39
CA TYR A 162 -1.25 11.35 -10.69
C TYR A 162 -0.08 12.34 -10.86
N ASN A 163 0.03 13.34 -10.00
CA ASN A 163 1.13 14.30 -10.01
C ASN A 163 2.16 14.05 -8.89
N SER A 164 1.91 13.08 -8.01
CA SER A 164 2.83 12.75 -6.92
C SER A 164 3.97 11.85 -7.41
N HIS A 165 5.22 12.24 -7.14
CA HIS A 165 6.37 11.38 -7.36
C HIS A 165 6.33 10.13 -6.46
N ILE A 166 5.80 10.23 -5.24
CA ILE A 166 5.69 9.06 -4.33
C ILE A 166 4.82 7.98 -4.95
N ALA A 167 3.63 8.36 -5.45
CA ALA A 167 2.73 7.41 -6.09
C ALA A 167 3.26 6.91 -7.44
N THR A 168 3.70 7.80 -8.32
CA THR A 168 4.05 7.45 -9.70
C THR A 168 5.40 6.73 -9.85
N SER A 169 6.28 6.79 -8.83
CA SER A 169 7.56 6.06 -8.82
C SER A 169 7.52 4.71 -8.14
N ALA A 170 6.43 4.36 -7.44
CA ALA A 170 6.31 3.07 -6.76
C ALA A 170 6.31 1.89 -7.76
N GLU A 171 6.79 0.72 -7.34
CA GLU A 171 6.72 -0.49 -8.18
C GLU A 171 5.26 -0.88 -8.44
N THR A 172 4.47 -1.01 -7.36
CA THR A 172 3.03 -1.25 -7.41
C THR A 172 2.25 -0.08 -6.82
N LEU A 173 1.32 0.48 -7.59
CA LEU A 173 0.38 1.50 -7.12
C LEU A 173 -1.03 0.91 -7.01
N ILE A 174 -1.64 1.01 -5.84
CA ILE A 174 -3.01 0.56 -5.57
C ILE A 174 -3.88 1.80 -5.36
N LEU A 175 -4.94 1.90 -6.15
CA LEU A 175 -5.83 3.05 -6.21
C LEU A 175 -7.25 2.62 -5.86
N GLY A 176 -7.72 3.04 -4.69
CA GLY A 176 -9.12 2.90 -4.30
C GLY A 176 -10.03 3.94 -4.96
N SER A 177 -11.29 3.59 -5.17
CA SER A 177 -12.34 4.51 -5.62
C SER A 177 -13.35 4.77 -4.49
N TYR A 178 -13.51 6.03 -4.05
CA TYR A 178 -14.55 6.41 -3.08
C TYR A 178 -15.87 6.85 -3.74
N PHE A 179 -15.79 7.39 -4.95
CA PHE A 179 -16.91 7.98 -5.69
C PHE A 179 -16.84 7.61 -7.18
N ASN A 180 -17.78 8.11 -7.97
CA ASN A 180 -17.80 8.02 -9.43
C ASN A 180 -16.66 8.83 -10.05
N THR A 181 -15.43 8.31 -9.99
CA THR A 181 -14.25 8.98 -10.54
C THR A 181 -14.20 8.76 -12.05
N THR A 182 -13.81 9.79 -12.81
CA THR A 182 -13.47 9.64 -14.22
C THR A 182 -11.97 9.78 -14.37
N ILE A 183 -11.32 8.74 -14.89
CA ILE A 183 -9.88 8.68 -15.12
C ILE A 183 -9.62 8.88 -16.60
N THR A 184 -8.99 10.01 -16.91
CA THR A 184 -8.74 10.45 -18.28
C THR A 184 -7.50 9.78 -18.88
N LEU A 185 -7.40 9.81 -20.22
CA LEU A 185 -6.18 9.39 -20.93
C LEU A 185 -4.91 10.08 -20.41
N GLU A 186 -4.98 11.39 -20.10
CA GLU A 186 -3.82 12.15 -19.64
C GLU A 186 -3.37 11.75 -18.24
N GLU A 187 -4.29 11.32 -17.37
CA GLU A 187 -3.93 10.75 -16.06
C GLU A 187 -3.31 9.36 -16.21
N LEU A 188 -3.89 8.50 -17.06
CA LEU A 188 -3.34 7.17 -17.32
C LEU A 188 -1.92 7.22 -17.90
N LYS A 189 -1.62 8.19 -18.78
CA LYS A 189 -0.28 8.40 -19.35
C LYS A 189 0.78 8.77 -18.31
N LYS A 190 0.38 9.35 -17.17
CA LYS A 190 1.32 9.71 -16.08
C LYS A 190 1.74 8.49 -15.26
N LEU A 191 0.98 7.40 -15.31
CA LEU A 191 1.24 6.18 -14.55
C LEU A 191 2.34 5.35 -15.21
N LYS A 192 3.53 5.38 -14.60
CA LYS A 192 4.74 4.68 -15.07
C LYS A 192 5.18 3.55 -14.14
N ASN A 193 4.33 3.19 -13.20
CA ASN A 193 4.53 2.06 -12.28
C ASN A 193 4.64 0.75 -13.07
N GLU A 194 5.27 -0.28 -12.49
CA GLU A 194 5.27 -1.62 -13.10
C GLU A 194 3.86 -2.20 -13.10
N ARG A 195 3.13 -2.00 -11.99
CA ARG A 195 1.74 -2.44 -11.83
C ARG A 195 0.88 -1.34 -11.21
N VAL A 196 -0.30 -1.12 -11.78
CA VAL A 196 -1.36 -0.28 -11.21
C VAL A 196 -2.60 -1.12 -11.00
N LEU A 197 -3.09 -1.19 -9.77
CA LEU A 197 -4.33 -1.87 -9.40
C LEU A 197 -5.39 -0.85 -9.00
N PHE A 198 -6.51 -0.81 -9.71
CA PHE A 198 -7.69 -0.05 -9.32
C PHE A 198 -8.62 -0.97 -8.52
N GLU A 199 -8.79 -0.69 -7.23
CA GLU A 199 -9.63 -1.49 -6.34
C GLU A 199 -11.05 -0.91 -6.20
N ARG A 200 -12.03 -1.82 -6.12
CA ARG A 200 -13.46 -1.52 -5.90
C ARG A 200 -13.99 -0.50 -6.92
N PHE A 201 -13.60 -0.67 -8.18
CA PHE A 201 -13.85 0.29 -9.25
C PHE A 201 -15.19 -0.01 -9.96
N SER A 202 -16.32 0.20 -9.27
CA SER A 202 -17.65 -0.24 -9.75
C SER A 202 -18.49 0.88 -10.41
N TYR A 203 -18.25 2.16 -10.08
CA TYR A 203 -19.07 3.29 -10.54
C TYR A 203 -18.29 4.40 -11.25
N SER A 204 -17.10 4.07 -11.70
CA SER A 204 -16.12 5.02 -12.23
C SER A 204 -15.92 4.81 -13.73
N ARG A 205 -15.38 5.79 -14.45
CA ARG A 205 -15.09 5.68 -15.88
C ARG A 205 -13.59 5.78 -16.10
N MET A 206 -13.08 5.09 -17.12
CA MET A 206 -11.65 5.08 -17.42
C MET A 206 -11.41 4.94 -18.93
N ASP A 207 -10.55 5.80 -19.46
CA ASP A 207 -10.22 5.87 -20.89
C ASP A 207 -9.25 4.76 -21.35
N MET A 208 -9.43 3.50 -20.91
CA MET A 208 -8.52 2.39 -21.27
C MET A 208 -8.48 2.11 -22.78
N VAL A 209 -9.63 2.19 -23.45
CA VAL A 209 -9.69 2.05 -24.92
C VAL A 209 -8.86 3.13 -25.60
N ALA A 210 -8.95 4.38 -25.14
CA ALA A 210 -8.17 5.49 -25.69
C ALA A 210 -6.68 5.31 -25.41
N LEU A 211 -6.31 4.81 -24.23
CA LEU A 211 -4.91 4.51 -23.88
C LEU A 211 -4.32 3.46 -24.81
N ILE A 212 -5.01 2.35 -25.06
CA ILE A 212 -4.52 1.29 -25.95
C ILE A 212 -4.41 1.80 -27.40
N LYS A 213 -5.38 2.60 -27.88
CA LYS A 213 -5.31 3.25 -29.20
C LYS A 213 -4.08 4.16 -29.31
N TYR A 214 -3.85 5.01 -28.32
CA TYR A 214 -2.69 5.90 -28.26
C TYR A 214 -1.36 5.13 -28.27
N GLN A 215 -1.23 4.06 -27.47
CA GLN A 215 -0.02 3.23 -27.46
C GLN A 215 0.25 2.60 -28.83
N LYS A 216 -0.80 2.18 -29.53
CA LYS A 216 -0.71 1.60 -30.87
C LYS A 216 -0.33 2.63 -31.93
N GLU A 217 -0.95 3.82 -31.90
CA GLU A 217 -0.64 4.92 -32.83
C GLU A 217 0.81 5.39 -32.67
N THR A 218 1.29 5.49 -31.42
CA THR A 218 2.67 5.88 -31.10
C THR A 218 3.67 4.73 -31.19
N LYS A 219 3.21 3.49 -31.41
CA LYS A 219 4.01 2.26 -31.41
C LYS A 219 4.86 2.08 -30.14
N LYS A 220 4.41 2.65 -29.02
CA LYS A 220 5.14 2.69 -27.75
C LYS A 220 4.25 2.20 -26.61
N ALA A 221 4.59 1.03 -26.06
CA ALA A 221 3.94 0.52 -24.86
C ALA A 221 4.41 1.28 -23.62
N THR A 222 3.54 1.45 -22.62
CA THR A 222 3.92 2.07 -21.34
C THR A 222 4.77 1.16 -20.47
N GLY A 223 4.69 -0.16 -20.65
CA GLY A 223 5.29 -1.17 -19.76
C GLY A 223 4.48 -1.44 -18.49
N THR A 224 3.54 -0.56 -18.16
CA THR A 224 2.63 -0.67 -17.01
C THR A 224 1.58 -1.76 -17.21
N THR A 225 1.47 -2.68 -16.25
CA THR A 225 0.32 -3.60 -16.15
C THR A 225 -0.80 -2.91 -15.38
N PHE A 226 -1.96 -2.74 -16.02
CA PHE A 226 -3.16 -2.22 -15.36
C PHE A 226 -4.07 -3.38 -14.95
N VAL A 227 -4.53 -3.38 -13.72
CA VAL A 227 -5.50 -4.34 -13.18
C VAL A 227 -6.68 -3.56 -12.62
N ILE A 228 -7.89 -3.92 -13.03
CA ILE A 228 -9.12 -3.25 -12.60
C ILE A 228 -9.96 -4.29 -11.87
N ALA A 229 -10.06 -4.13 -10.56
CA ALA A 229 -10.72 -5.08 -9.66
C ALA A 229 -12.05 -4.53 -9.16
N THR A 230 -13.12 -5.30 -9.33
CA THR A 230 -14.47 -4.94 -8.87
C THR A 230 -15.29 -6.19 -8.57
N ASP A 231 -16.28 -6.03 -7.71
CA ASP A 231 -17.36 -6.98 -7.44
C ASP A 231 -18.55 -6.83 -8.42
N ASP A 232 -18.63 -5.70 -9.13
CA ASP A 232 -19.68 -5.39 -10.09
C ASP A 232 -19.42 -6.07 -11.44
N LYS A 233 -20.15 -7.16 -11.67
CA LYS A 233 -20.12 -7.89 -12.94
C LYS A 233 -20.54 -7.01 -14.12
N SER A 234 -21.53 -6.13 -13.94
CA SER A 234 -22.06 -5.30 -15.01
C SER A 234 -21.03 -4.28 -15.49
N PHE A 235 -20.22 -3.77 -14.56
CA PHE A 235 -19.10 -2.88 -14.88
C PHE A 235 -18.06 -3.58 -15.77
N ILE A 236 -17.66 -4.80 -15.40
CA ILE A 236 -16.70 -5.58 -16.20
C ILE A 236 -17.27 -5.91 -17.58
N ASP A 237 -18.52 -6.36 -17.64
CA ASP A 237 -19.20 -6.68 -18.90
C ASP A 237 -19.24 -5.45 -19.83
N MET A 238 -19.52 -4.26 -19.29
CA MET A 238 -19.50 -3.00 -20.05
C MET A 238 -18.09 -2.69 -20.59
N MET A 239 -17.06 -2.76 -19.74
CA MET A 239 -15.68 -2.49 -20.16
C MET A 239 -15.18 -3.49 -21.21
N LEU A 240 -15.48 -4.78 -21.05
CA LEU A 240 -15.15 -5.80 -22.05
C LEU A 240 -15.86 -5.56 -23.38
N ARG A 241 -17.13 -5.11 -23.37
CA ARG A 241 -17.86 -4.74 -24.60
C ARG A 241 -17.20 -3.56 -25.30
N GLU A 242 -16.78 -2.54 -24.58
CA GLU A 242 -16.07 -1.38 -25.15
C GLU A 242 -14.74 -1.79 -25.79
N LEU A 243 -13.97 -2.64 -25.10
CA LEU A 243 -12.73 -3.22 -25.61
C LEU A 243 -12.99 -4.10 -26.84
N GLU A 244 -14.07 -4.87 -26.84
CA GLU A 244 -14.47 -5.72 -27.96
C GLU A 244 -14.87 -4.92 -29.20
N GLN A 245 -15.64 -3.83 -29.02
CA GLN A 245 -16.00 -2.93 -30.12
C GLN A 245 -14.75 -2.31 -30.75
N ALA A 246 -13.75 -1.95 -29.94
CA ALA A 246 -12.52 -1.32 -30.43
C ALA A 246 -11.49 -2.32 -31.00
N PHE A 247 -11.40 -3.51 -30.42
CA PHE A 247 -10.29 -4.46 -30.63
C PHE A 247 -10.74 -5.89 -30.95
N GLY A 248 -12.01 -6.12 -31.28
CA GLY A 248 -12.57 -7.45 -31.53
C GLY A 248 -11.86 -8.26 -32.62
N LYS A 249 -11.18 -7.61 -33.57
CA LYS A 249 -10.33 -8.29 -34.57
C LYS A 249 -9.05 -8.94 -33.99
N TYR A 250 -8.73 -8.66 -32.73
CA TYR A 250 -7.56 -9.15 -32.01
C TYR A 250 -7.92 -10.18 -30.93
N ARG A 251 -9.09 -10.82 -31.03
CA ARG A 251 -9.46 -11.93 -30.14
C ARG A 251 -8.42 -13.04 -30.22
N SER A 252 -8.08 -13.61 -29.07
CA SER A 252 -7.08 -14.66 -28.95
C SER A 252 -7.37 -15.52 -27.73
N ASP A 253 -7.04 -16.80 -27.79
CA ASP A 253 -7.17 -17.67 -26.61
C ASP A 253 -6.10 -17.45 -25.55
N LEU A 254 -5.07 -16.66 -25.86
CA LEU A 254 -3.90 -16.40 -25.02
C LEU A 254 -3.18 -17.70 -24.62
N ASP A 255 -2.92 -18.55 -25.61
CA ASP A 255 -2.20 -19.82 -25.41
C ASP A 255 -0.88 -19.60 -24.65
N GLY A 256 -0.65 -20.41 -23.61
CA GLY A 256 0.53 -20.30 -22.75
C GLY A 256 0.38 -19.34 -21.56
N VAL A 257 -0.72 -18.59 -21.46
CA VAL A 257 -1.03 -17.80 -20.26
C VAL A 257 -1.76 -18.67 -19.23
N ASN A 258 -1.10 -18.96 -18.12
CA ASN A 258 -1.64 -19.80 -17.05
C ASN A 258 -2.40 -18.96 -16.02
N GLU A 259 -3.60 -18.50 -16.40
CA GLU A 259 -4.49 -17.71 -15.55
C GLU A 259 -5.87 -18.37 -15.43
N ARG A 260 -6.57 -18.12 -14.33
CA ARG A 260 -7.94 -18.64 -14.11
C ARG A 260 -8.97 -17.77 -14.82
N PHE A 261 -9.00 -17.86 -16.15
CA PHE A 261 -9.92 -17.09 -16.98
C PHE A 261 -11.38 -17.37 -16.63
N ILE A 262 -12.21 -16.34 -16.77
CA ILE A 262 -13.66 -16.47 -16.65
C ILE A 262 -14.22 -17.08 -17.94
N PRO A 263 -14.89 -18.25 -17.90
CA PRO A 263 -15.44 -18.89 -19.10
C PRO A 263 -16.44 -17.99 -19.84
N GLY A 264 -16.32 -17.95 -21.17
CA GLY A 264 -17.21 -17.17 -22.04
C GLY A 264 -16.87 -15.69 -22.17
N TRP A 265 -15.87 -15.18 -21.44
CA TRP A 265 -15.44 -13.80 -21.52
C TRP A 265 -14.33 -13.61 -22.56
N THR A 266 -14.43 -12.52 -23.34
CA THR A 266 -13.53 -12.26 -24.46
C THR A 266 -12.12 -11.92 -23.98
N LYS A 267 -11.13 -12.52 -24.65
CA LYS A 267 -9.70 -12.28 -24.44
C LYS A 267 -9.11 -11.66 -25.69
N PHE A 268 -8.13 -10.78 -25.54
CA PHE A 268 -7.51 -10.06 -26.66
C PHE A 268 -5.98 -10.11 -26.59
N LEU A 269 -5.36 -10.19 -27.76
CA LEU A 269 -3.92 -10.02 -27.95
C LEU A 269 -3.67 -8.91 -28.98
N ILE A 270 -3.51 -7.68 -28.50
CA ILE A 270 -3.50 -6.48 -29.33
C ILE A 270 -2.05 -6.11 -29.68
N PRO A 271 -1.64 -6.13 -30.95
CA PRO A 271 -0.28 -5.74 -31.34
C PRO A 271 -0.09 -4.22 -31.23
N ILE A 272 1.03 -3.80 -30.61
CA ILE A 272 1.44 -2.40 -30.51
C ILE A 272 2.54 -2.11 -31.54
N ASN A 273 3.56 -2.96 -31.59
CA ASN A 273 4.60 -2.94 -32.62
C ASN A 273 5.12 -4.38 -32.84
N ASN A 274 6.25 -4.55 -33.54
CA ASN A 274 6.81 -5.86 -33.83
C ASN A 274 7.30 -6.61 -32.57
N GLU A 275 7.60 -5.88 -31.51
CA GLU A 275 8.26 -6.37 -30.28
C GLU A 275 7.32 -6.37 -29.07
N SER A 276 6.11 -5.83 -29.18
CA SER A 276 5.21 -5.66 -28.03
C SER A 276 3.74 -5.82 -28.40
N ARG A 277 3.02 -6.47 -27.48
CA ARG A 277 1.58 -6.72 -27.56
C ARG A 277 0.95 -6.41 -26.20
N ILE A 278 -0.35 -6.18 -26.17
CA ILE A 278 -1.13 -6.05 -24.94
C ILE A 278 -2.08 -7.24 -24.85
N GLN A 279 -1.96 -7.99 -23.76
CA GLN A 279 -2.92 -9.00 -23.37
C GLN A 279 -4.03 -8.34 -22.57
N VAL A 280 -5.27 -8.65 -22.92
CA VAL A 280 -6.44 -8.22 -22.17
C VAL A 280 -7.27 -9.45 -21.86
N TYR A 281 -7.51 -9.70 -20.58
CA TYR A 281 -8.28 -10.84 -20.10
C TYR A 281 -8.88 -10.54 -18.74
N ALA A 282 -9.83 -11.36 -18.34
CA ALA A 282 -10.47 -11.24 -17.06
C ALA A 282 -10.39 -12.55 -16.27
N ILE A 283 -10.17 -12.43 -14.96
CA ILE A 283 -10.02 -13.54 -14.02
C ILE A 283 -10.97 -13.37 -12.84
N GLU A 284 -11.31 -14.49 -12.22
CA GLU A 284 -12.04 -14.52 -10.95
C GLU A 284 -11.08 -14.96 -9.84
N LEU A 285 -11.02 -14.16 -8.77
CA LEU A 285 -10.15 -14.47 -7.65
C LEU A 285 -10.82 -15.48 -6.70
N PRO A 286 -10.18 -16.62 -6.40
CA PRO A 286 -10.76 -17.63 -5.51
C PRO A 286 -10.83 -17.11 -4.07
N GLY A 287 -11.99 -17.23 -3.43
CA GLY A 287 -12.18 -16.94 -2.00
C GLY A 287 -12.66 -15.51 -1.66
N GLU A 288 -12.65 -14.58 -2.62
CA GLU A 288 -13.07 -13.19 -2.40
C GLU A 288 -14.47 -12.88 -2.97
N GLY A 289 -15.48 -13.68 -2.61
CA GLY A 289 -16.89 -13.30 -2.78
C GLY A 289 -17.35 -12.93 -4.21
N GLY A 290 -16.69 -13.43 -5.25
CA GLY A 290 -16.99 -13.09 -6.64
C GLY A 290 -16.30 -11.83 -7.16
N ARG A 291 -15.21 -11.38 -6.53
CA ARG A 291 -14.33 -10.33 -7.04
C ARG A 291 -13.69 -10.76 -8.36
N ARG A 292 -13.78 -9.88 -9.36
CA ARG A 292 -13.28 -10.07 -10.71
C ARG A 292 -12.23 -9.03 -11.02
N GLU A 293 -11.26 -9.39 -11.84
CA GLU A 293 -10.24 -8.48 -12.32
C GLU A 293 -10.21 -8.49 -13.85
N ILE A 294 -10.13 -7.31 -14.48
CA ILE A 294 -9.63 -7.18 -15.84
C ILE A 294 -8.14 -6.84 -15.76
N ALA A 295 -7.31 -7.65 -16.39
CA ALA A 295 -5.89 -7.38 -16.57
C ALA A 295 -5.64 -6.85 -17.98
N ILE A 296 -4.90 -5.74 -18.08
CA ILE A 296 -4.40 -5.14 -19.31
C ILE A 296 -2.88 -5.13 -19.16
N LYS A 297 -2.26 -6.17 -19.71
CA LYS A 297 -0.86 -6.53 -19.46
C LYS A 297 -0.03 -6.38 -20.73
N PRO A 298 0.94 -5.46 -20.78
CA PRO A 298 1.90 -5.42 -21.87
C PRO A 298 2.82 -6.66 -21.79
N VAL A 299 3.08 -7.26 -22.94
CA VAL A 299 4.00 -8.39 -23.09
C VAL A 299 4.92 -8.16 -24.27
N SER A 300 6.18 -8.56 -24.12
CA SER A 300 7.11 -8.61 -25.25
C SER A 300 6.66 -9.70 -26.23
N ALA A 301 6.77 -9.41 -27.53
CA ALA A 301 6.73 -10.43 -28.55
C ALA A 301 8.01 -11.25 -28.38
N VAL A 302 7.92 -12.35 -27.63
CA VAL A 302 9.00 -13.33 -27.54
C VAL A 302 9.28 -13.81 -28.97
N ILE A 303 10.53 -13.64 -29.41
CA ILE A 303 11.09 -14.29 -30.61
C ILE A 303 11.26 -15.77 -30.30
#